data_AF-A0A428VRU9-F1
#
_entry.id   AF-A0A428VRU9-F1
#
_cell.length_a   1.000
_cell.length_b   1.000
_cell.length_c   1.000
_cell.angle_alpha   90.00
_cell.angle_beta   90.00
_cell.angle_gamma   90.00
#
_symmetry.space_group_name_H-M   'P 1'
#
loop_
_entity.id
_entity.type
_entity.pdbx_description
1 polymer ?
#
loop_
_entity_poly.entity_id
_entity_poly.type
_entity_poly.pdbx_seq_one_letter_code
_entity_poly.pdbx_strand_id
1 'polypeptide(L)'
;TGEQTAEGSEFTRARDLWHSVPVDEIFPRSLSGDGAGPGGTDRTWVRIAVAPDGDCAAAFDPLLAKVLSPAGCERLLRATYVDATSSSVTTVGLVVTRTDRAAMKALHDRFERENLGDR
;
A
#
# COMPACT_ATOMS: atom_id res chain seq x y z
N THR A 1 11.02 -26.81 -6.60
CA THR A 1 9.66 -26.79 -7.19
C THR A 1 8.55 -26.67 -6.15
N GLY A 2 8.62 -27.33 -4.99
CA GLY A 2 7.57 -27.20 -3.93
C GLY A 2 7.46 -25.83 -3.25
N GLU A 3 8.57 -25.10 -3.10
CA GLU A 3 8.58 -23.75 -2.50
C GLU A 3 7.77 -22.73 -3.33
N GLN A 4 7.94 -22.75 -4.65
CA GLN A 4 7.23 -21.86 -5.57
C GLN A 4 5.71 -22.09 -5.58
N THR A 5 5.26 -23.32 -5.31
CA THR A 5 3.83 -23.65 -5.24
C THR A 5 3.21 -23.23 -3.91
N ALA A 6 3.94 -23.41 -2.81
CA ALA A 6 3.54 -22.91 -1.50
C ALA A 6 3.45 -21.37 -1.50
N GLU A 7 4.47 -20.70 -2.02
CA GLU A 7 4.51 -19.24 -2.19
C GLU A 7 3.39 -18.72 -3.10
N GLY A 8 3.06 -19.41 -4.20
CA GLY A 8 1.91 -19.05 -5.05
C GLY A 8 0.57 -19.15 -4.32
N SER A 9 0.42 -20.15 -3.43
CA SER A 9 -0.77 -20.30 -2.59
C SER A 9 -0.89 -19.19 -1.53
N GLU A 10 0.24 -18.71 -1.00
CA GLU A 10 0.27 -17.58 -0.07
C GLU A 10 -0.15 -16.27 -0.74
N PHE A 11 0.32 -16.00 -1.96
CA PHE A 11 -0.13 -14.83 -2.73
C PHE A 11 -1.62 -14.90 -3.07
N THR A 12 -2.13 -16.10 -3.34
CA THR A 12 -3.58 -16.30 -3.55
C THR A 12 -4.36 -15.97 -2.27
N ARG A 13 -3.93 -16.47 -1.10
CA ARG A 13 -4.55 -16.13 0.19
C ARG A 13 -4.40 -14.64 0.52
N ALA A 14 -3.25 -14.03 0.22
CA ALA A 14 -2.99 -12.62 0.47
C ALA A 14 -3.99 -11.71 -0.28
N ARG A 15 -4.48 -12.15 -1.44
CA ARG A 15 -5.48 -11.41 -2.21
C ARG A 15 -6.86 -11.38 -1.58
N ASP A 16 -7.17 -12.27 -0.65
CA ASP A 16 -8.45 -12.26 0.07
C ASP A 16 -8.36 -11.43 1.37
N LEU A 17 -7.14 -11.05 1.80
CA LEU A 17 -6.92 -10.34 3.06
C LEU A 17 -7.67 -9.00 3.13
N TRP A 18 -7.83 -8.29 2.02
CA TRP A 18 -8.50 -6.98 2.01
C TRP A 18 -9.92 -7.00 2.58
N HIS A 19 -10.62 -8.15 2.52
CA HIS A 19 -11.95 -8.31 3.08
C HIS A 19 -12.03 -9.32 4.24
N SER A 20 -10.94 -10.05 4.53
CA SER A 20 -10.96 -11.17 5.49
C SER A 20 -10.18 -10.91 6.77
N VAL A 21 -9.29 -9.92 6.81
CA VAL A 21 -8.65 -9.47 8.06
C VAL A 21 -9.26 -8.16 8.58
N PRO A 22 -9.28 -7.96 9.91
CA PRO A 22 -9.72 -6.72 10.51
C PRO A 22 -8.95 -5.52 9.97
N VAL A 23 -9.66 -4.41 9.75
CA VAL A 23 -9.07 -3.17 9.26
C VAL A 23 -7.94 -2.64 10.16
N ASP A 24 -8.01 -2.89 11.48
CA ASP A 24 -6.99 -2.47 12.45
C ASP A 24 -5.66 -3.22 12.29
N GLU A 25 -5.67 -4.39 11.63
CA GLU A 25 -4.45 -5.15 11.30
C GLU A 25 -3.83 -4.68 9.99
N ILE A 26 -4.65 -4.30 9.00
CA ILE A 26 -4.18 -3.75 7.73
C ILE A 26 -3.67 -2.31 7.90
N PHE A 27 -4.43 -1.51 8.66
CA PHE A 27 -4.16 -0.11 8.93
C PHE A 27 -4.12 0.06 10.44
N PRO A 28 -2.93 0.13 11.08
CA PRO A 28 -2.82 0.33 12.51
C PRO A 28 -3.51 1.63 12.97
N ARG A 29 -3.83 1.75 14.26
CA ARG A 29 -4.37 3.03 14.79
C ARG A 29 -3.35 4.16 14.81
N SER A 30 -2.08 3.81 14.93
CA SER A 30 -0.97 4.75 14.97
C SER A 30 0.14 4.32 14.02
N LEU A 31 0.75 5.28 13.35
CA LEU A 31 1.98 5.09 12.59
C LEU A 31 3.11 5.84 13.28
N SER A 32 4.29 5.21 13.31
CA SER A 32 5.54 5.85 13.73
C SER A 32 6.43 6.04 12.51
N GLY A 33 7.05 7.20 12.40
CA GLY A 33 7.99 7.53 11.34
C GLY A 33 9.23 8.15 11.95
N ASP A 34 10.28 7.34 12.01
CA ASP A 34 11.56 7.74 12.56
C ASP A 34 12.18 8.84 11.69
N GLY A 35 12.57 9.95 12.30
CA GLY A 35 13.13 11.10 11.58
C GLY A 35 12.20 11.82 10.60
N ALA A 36 10.91 11.52 10.57
CA ALA A 36 9.94 12.08 9.61
C ALA A 36 9.35 13.45 10.03
N GLY A 37 9.74 13.96 11.20
CA GLY A 37 9.41 15.26 11.74
C GLY A 37 10.40 16.35 11.34
N PRO A 38 10.04 17.63 11.52
CA PRO A 38 10.96 18.75 11.27
C PRO A 38 12.25 18.59 12.06
N GLY A 39 13.39 18.83 11.41
CA GLY A 39 14.71 18.66 12.03
C GLY A 39 15.11 17.21 12.29
N GLY A 40 14.45 16.22 11.66
CA GLY A 40 14.78 14.81 11.84
C GLY A 40 14.25 14.24 13.15
N THR A 41 13.19 14.82 13.70
CA THR A 41 12.52 14.29 14.90
C THR A 41 11.58 13.15 14.54
N ASP A 42 11.38 12.20 15.44
CA ASP A 42 10.39 11.14 15.21
C ASP A 42 8.98 11.72 15.16
N ARG A 43 8.13 11.12 14.35
CA ARG A 43 6.76 11.57 14.17
C ARG A 43 5.77 10.42 14.39
N THR A 44 4.65 10.76 14.99
CA THR A 44 3.53 9.85 15.19
C THR A 44 2.29 10.41 14.51
N TRP A 45 1.57 9.55 13.80
CA TRP A 45 0.28 9.88 13.23
C TRP A 45 -0.81 8.97 13.78
N VAL A 46 -2.02 9.51 13.94
CA VAL A 46 -3.21 8.80 14.39
C VAL A 46 -4.20 8.66 13.24
N ARG A 47 -4.76 7.46 13.06
CA ARG A 47 -5.74 7.18 12.00
C ARG A 47 -7.04 7.92 12.27
N ILE A 48 -7.49 8.74 11.32
CA ILE A 48 -8.74 9.50 11.43
C ILE A 48 -9.85 8.98 10.52
N ALA A 49 -9.49 8.27 9.44
CA ALA A 49 -10.48 7.72 8.51
C ALA A 49 -9.93 6.48 7.79
N VAL A 50 -10.84 5.58 7.44
CA VAL A 50 -10.62 4.53 6.44
C VAL A 50 -11.59 4.83 5.30
N ALA A 51 -11.07 4.89 4.08
CA ALA A 51 -11.91 5.11 2.92
C ALA A 51 -12.85 3.91 2.71
N PRO A 52 -14.08 4.13 2.23
CA PRO A 52 -14.92 3.03 1.76
C PRO A 52 -14.18 2.20 0.69
N ASP A 53 -14.57 0.92 0.55
CA ASP A 53 -14.16 0.09 -0.58
C ASP A 53 -14.45 0.84 -1.89
N GLY A 54 -13.43 0.93 -2.74
CA GLY A 54 -13.49 1.58 -4.03
C GLY A 54 -12.71 0.76 -5.06
N ASP A 55 -13.17 0.84 -6.31
CA ASP A 55 -12.43 0.27 -7.43
C ASP A 55 -11.16 1.09 -7.74
N CYS A 56 -10.38 0.58 -8.68
CA CYS A 56 -9.11 1.18 -9.06
C CYS A 56 -9.22 2.20 -10.20
N ALA A 57 -10.41 2.41 -10.78
CA ALA A 57 -10.56 3.10 -12.07
C ALA A 57 -10.19 4.59 -12.00
N ALA A 58 -10.37 5.22 -10.85
CA ALA A 58 -10.02 6.62 -10.58
C ALA A 58 -9.06 6.78 -9.39
N ALA A 59 -8.37 5.69 -9.02
CA ALA A 59 -7.55 5.62 -7.82
C ALA A 59 -6.19 6.31 -7.95
N PHE A 60 -5.63 6.32 -9.16
CA PHE A 60 -4.25 6.71 -9.43
C PHE A 60 -4.21 7.87 -10.42
N ASP A 61 -3.19 8.72 -10.30
CA ASP A 61 -2.87 9.61 -11.39
C ASP A 61 -2.48 8.80 -12.64
N PRO A 62 -2.58 9.39 -13.85
CA PRO A 62 -2.35 8.65 -15.10
C PRO A 62 -0.96 8.00 -15.21
N LEU A 63 0.07 8.59 -14.60
CA LEU A 63 1.43 8.06 -14.68
C LEU A 63 1.57 6.84 -13.76
N LEU A 64 1.08 6.93 -12.53
CA LEU A 64 1.05 5.80 -11.61
C LEU A 64 0.15 4.66 -12.13
N ALA A 65 -0.99 4.99 -12.74
CA ALA A 65 -1.85 4.00 -13.39
C ALA A 65 -1.10 3.22 -14.49
N LYS A 66 -0.29 3.91 -15.30
CA LYS A 66 0.54 3.28 -16.33
C LYS A 66 1.61 2.37 -15.72
N VAL A 67 2.26 2.79 -14.64
CA VAL A 67 3.26 1.99 -13.92
C VAL A 67 2.64 0.71 -13.35
N LEU A 68 1.45 0.80 -12.74
CA LEU A 68 0.75 -0.32 -12.11
C LEU A 68 0.01 -1.23 -13.09
N SER A 69 -0.26 -0.77 -14.32
CA SER A 69 -1.03 -1.53 -15.32
C SER A 69 -0.57 -2.97 -15.55
N PRO A 70 0.74 -3.32 -15.55
CA PRO A 70 1.18 -4.70 -15.75
C PRO A 70 0.82 -5.63 -14.57
N ALA A 71 0.73 -5.09 -13.35
CA ALA A 71 0.33 -5.86 -12.19
C ALA A 71 -1.20 -6.01 -12.07
N GLY A 72 -1.94 -5.10 -12.71
CA GLY A 72 -3.39 -4.98 -12.55
C GLY A 72 -3.78 -4.56 -11.13
N CYS A 73 -5.04 -4.16 -10.97
CA CYS A 73 -5.56 -3.73 -9.68
C CYS A 73 -6.91 -4.39 -9.43
N GLU A 74 -6.96 -5.21 -8.38
CA GLU A 74 -8.14 -5.90 -7.89
C GLU A 74 -8.94 -5.00 -6.95
N ARG A 75 -8.26 -4.43 -5.95
CA ARG A 75 -8.82 -3.53 -4.94
C ARG A 75 -7.81 -2.51 -4.46
N LEU A 76 -8.31 -1.34 -4.08
CA LEU A 76 -7.54 -0.31 -3.39
C LEU A 76 -8.16 -0.07 -2.02
N LEU A 77 -7.36 -0.20 -0.97
CA LEU A 77 -7.70 0.22 0.37
C LEU A 77 -6.94 1.50 0.74
N ARG A 78 -7.57 2.39 1.50
CA ARG A 78 -6.92 3.63 1.98
C ARG A 78 -7.27 3.96 3.41
N ALA A 79 -6.29 4.47 4.15
CA ALA A 79 -6.50 5.05 5.46
C ALA A 79 -5.78 6.41 5.56
N THR A 80 -6.47 7.39 6.14
CA THR A 80 -5.94 8.73 6.36
C THR A 80 -5.56 8.90 7.82
N TYR A 81 -4.38 9.46 8.03
CA TYR A 81 -3.78 9.71 9.32
C TYR A 81 -3.44 11.19 9.45
N VAL A 82 -3.52 11.70 10.67
CA VAL A 82 -3.11 13.07 11.02
C VAL A 82 -1.95 13.00 11.99
N ASP A 83 -0.98 13.91 11.86
CA ASP A 83 0.10 14.01 12.84
C ASP A 83 -0.42 14.47 14.21
N ALA A 84 0.38 14.24 15.25
CA ALA A 84 0.04 14.65 16.62
C ALA A 84 -0.27 16.15 16.77
N THR A 85 0.28 17.01 15.89
CA THR A 85 0.06 18.46 15.89
C THR A 85 -1.14 18.91 15.05
N SER A 86 -1.87 17.99 14.42
CA SER A 86 -2.96 18.30 13.48
C SER A 86 -2.58 19.24 12.33
N SER A 87 -1.30 19.28 11.99
CA SER A 87 -0.73 20.18 10.98
C SER A 87 -0.49 19.50 9.64
N SER A 88 -0.44 18.17 9.62
CA SER A 88 -0.24 17.40 8.39
C SER A 88 -1.11 16.15 8.35
N VAL A 89 -1.49 15.77 7.13
CA VAL A 89 -2.22 14.53 6.86
C VAL A 89 -1.44 13.67 5.89
N THR A 90 -1.45 12.37 6.14
CA THR A 90 -0.89 11.35 5.26
C THR A 90 -1.97 10.32 4.96
N THR A 91 -2.10 9.93 3.70
CA THR A 91 -2.96 8.80 3.32
C THR A 91 -2.07 7.62 2.94
N VAL A 92 -2.25 6.50 3.64
CA VAL A 92 -1.63 5.22 3.30
C VAL A 92 -2.59 4.47 2.37
N GLY A 93 -2.07 3.98 1.25
CA GLY A 93 -2.79 3.15 0.30
C GLY A 93 -2.21 1.75 0.20
N LEU A 94 -3.06 0.74 0.11
CA LEU A 94 -2.70 -0.65 -0.18
C LEU A 94 -3.42 -1.11 -1.45
N VAL A 95 -2.66 -1.58 -2.43
CA VAL A 95 -3.21 -2.08 -3.70
C VAL A 95 -3.09 -3.60 -3.73
N VAL A 96 -4.23 -4.28 -3.84
CA VAL A 96 -4.28 -5.71 -4.16
C VAL A 96 -4.20 -5.86 -5.66
N THR A 97 -3.20 -6.57 -6.15
CA THR A 97 -2.95 -6.73 -7.59
C THR A 97 -3.49 -8.06 -8.11
N ARG A 98 -3.57 -8.20 -9.44
CA ARG A 98 -4.06 -9.43 -10.09
C ARG A 98 -2.95 -10.42 -10.44
N THR A 99 -1.70 -10.02 -10.24
CA THR A 99 -0.56 -10.75 -10.75
C THR A 99 0.08 -11.67 -9.71
N ASP A 100 1.06 -12.45 -10.13
CA ASP A 100 1.78 -13.39 -9.30
C ASP A 100 3.04 -12.79 -8.66
N ARG A 101 3.76 -13.59 -7.87
CA ARG A 101 4.99 -13.19 -7.19
C ARG A 101 6.07 -12.68 -8.15
N ALA A 102 6.27 -13.35 -9.30
CA ALA A 102 7.33 -13.00 -10.22
C ALA A 102 7.09 -11.61 -10.83
N ALA A 103 5.84 -11.34 -11.19
CA ALA A 103 5.44 -10.03 -11.68
C ALA A 103 5.42 -8.95 -10.58
N MET A 104 5.04 -9.28 -9.34
CA MET A 104 5.16 -8.35 -8.20
C MET A 104 6.63 -8.00 -7.91
N LYS A 105 7.54 -8.98 -8.02
CA LYS A 105 8.98 -8.73 -7.92
C LYS A 105 9.47 -7.82 -9.04
N ALA A 106 9.06 -8.08 -10.29
CA ALA A 106 9.43 -7.22 -11.42
C ALA A 106 8.91 -5.78 -11.26
N LEU A 107 7.72 -5.61 -10.68
CA LEU A 107 7.17 -4.29 -10.35
C LEU A 107 8.04 -3.60 -9.28
N HIS A 108 8.38 -4.30 -8.20
CA HIS A 108 9.24 -3.76 -7.15
C HIS A 108 10.63 -3.35 -7.69
N ASP A 109 11.28 -4.24 -8.44
CA ASP A 109 12.60 -3.97 -9.03
C ASP A 109 12.55 -2.74 -9.98
N ARG A 110 11.41 -2.51 -10.64
CA ARG A 110 11.19 -1.31 -11.44
C ARG A 110 11.02 -0.05 -10.59
N PHE A 111 10.25 -0.11 -9.51
CA PHE A 111 10.08 1.03 -8.59
C PHE A 111 11.42 1.52 -8.06
N GLU A 112 12.29 0.59 -7.65
CA GLU A 112 13.65 0.89 -7.18
C GLU A 112 14.53 1.45 -8.31
N ARG A 113 14.61 0.76 -9.46
CA ARG A 113 15.47 1.15 -10.58
C ARG A 113 15.12 2.52 -11.16
N GLU A 114 13.83 2.86 -11.18
CA GLU A 114 13.33 4.11 -11.77
C GLU A 114 13.01 5.18 -10.70
N ASN A 115 13.30 4.91 -9.41
CA ASN A 115 12.97 5.79 -8.27
C ASN A 115 11.51 6.28 -8.29
N LEU A 116 10.57 5.39 -8.62
CA LEU A 116 9.15 5.74 -8.79
C LEU A 116 8.43 5.99 -7.45
N GLY A 117 9.09 5.69 -6.33
CA GLY A 117 8.62 5.99 -4.98
C GLY A 117 9.04 7.37 -4.47
N ASP A 118 10.00 8.02 -5.13
CA ASP A 118 10.47 9.33 -4.73
C ASP A 118 9.44 10.39 -5.12
N ARG A 119 9.11 11.25 -4.15
CA ARG A 119 8.13 12.32 -4.27
C ARG A 119 8.78 13.69 -4.18
#